data_AF-A0A945MNX6-F1
#
_entry.id   AF-A0A945MNX6-F1
#
_cell.length_a   1.000
_cell.length_b   1.000
_cell.length_c   1.000
_cell.angle_alpha   90.00
_cell.angle_beta   90.00
_cell.angle_gamma   90.00
#
_symmetry.space_group_name_H-M   'P 1'
#
loop_
_entity.id
_entity.type
_entity.pdbx_description
1 polymer ?
#
loop_
_entity_poly.entity_id
_entity_poly.type
_entity_poly.pdbx_seq_one_letter_code
_entity_poly.pdbx_strand_id
1 'polypeptide(L)'
;MKRILLCGGMVMLLANAAMAEPAGMVMYFQSGDEVYLLLAEHAGSERGWGGFGGGARKGETIAETAAHKGSEESRGYFTAADLLHKIKDQAPVMDGDFASYFAEVAFVPAQRVMNHPPPEANDAYLERSTFAWIPYSAVADFLQKDIDRKKKHMIAPAFLPAGSKTGYFWPIWLSNMRKAVTSKSLPWQQH
;
A
#
# COMPACT_ATOMS: atom_id res chain seq x y z
N MET A 1 -14.20 -44.15 -51.69
CA MET A 1 -13.95 -43.99 -50.25
C MET A 1 -12.83 -42.98 -50.06
N LYS A 2 -13.15 -41.72 -49.74
CA LYS A 2 -12.17 -40.65 -49.50
C LYS A 2 -11.77 -40.67 -48.02
N ARG A 3 -10.49 -40.91 -47.73
CA ARG A 3 -9.89 -40.67 -46.41
C ARG A 3 -9.51 -39.20 -46.33
N ILE A 4 -10.10 -38.48 -45.38
CA ILE A 4 -9.69 -37.11 -45.03
C ILE A 4 -8.91 -37.22 -43.73
N LEU A 5 -7.60 -36.96 -43.81
CA LEU A 5 -6.80 -36.52 -42.67
C LEU A 5 -7.29 -35.13 -42.25
N LEU A 6 -7.49 -34.90 -40.96
CA LEU A 6 -7.49 -33.55 -40.39
C LEU A 6 -6.87 -33.61 -38.99
N CYS A 7 -5.59 -33.21 -38.95
CA CYS A 7 -4.91 -32.75 -37.74
C CYS A 7 -5.62 -31.51 -37.21
N GLY A 8 -6.08 -31.54 -35.95
CA GLY A 8 -6.60 -30.36 -35.24
C GLY A 8 -5.68 -30.02 -34.08
N GLY A 9 -5.03 -28.86 -34.18
CA GLY A 9 -3.89 -28.45 -33.36
C GLY A 9 -4.18 -28.20 -31.88
N MET A 10 -3.16 -28.48 -31.07
CA MET A 10 -3.07 -28.12 -29.66
C MET A 10 -2.69 -26.64 -29.56
N VAL A 11 -3.64 -25.79 -29.17
CA VAL A 11 -3.40 -24.39 -28.85
C VAL A 11 -2.69 -24.33 -27.49
N MET A 12 -1.37 -24.12 -27.50
CA MET A 12 -0.64 -23.74 -26.29
C MET A 12 -0.99 -22.28 -25.97
N LEU A 13 -1.88 -22.08 -25.00
CA LEU A 13 -2.05 -20.80 -24.30
C LEU A 13 -0.75 -20.52 -23.54
N LEU A 14 0.13 -19.71 -24.13
CA LEU A 14 1.27 -19.13 -23.43
C LEU A 14 0.71 -18.19 -22.35
N ALA A 15 0.69 -18.66 -21.11
CA ALA A 15 0.52 -17.80 -19.95
C ALA A 15 1.72 -16.84 -19.93
N ASN A 16 1.50 -15.58 -20.32
CA ASN A 16 2.45 -14.51 -20.04
C ASN A 16 2.61 -14.45 -18.52
N ALA A 17 3.72 -14.96 -18.01
CA ALA A 17 4.15 -14.68 -16.65
C ALA A 17 4.46 -13.18 -16.60
N ALA A 18 3.48 -12.39 -16.14
CA ALA A 18 3.71 -10.99 -15.83
C ALA A 18 4.91 -10.92 -14.87
N MET A 19 5.88 -10.05 -15.16
CA MET A 19 6.94 -9.80 -14.20
C MET A 19 6.31 -9.26 -12.91
N ALA A 20 6.91 -9.66 -11.80
CA ALA A 20 6.40 -9.33 -10.48
C ALA A 20 6.74 -7.86 -10.19
N GLU A 21 5.76 -6.96 -10.35
CA GLU A 21 5.94 -5.50 -10.16
C GLU A 21 5.81 -5.09 -8.68
N PRO A 22 6.59 -4.10 -8.20
CA PRO A 22 6.46 -3.61 -6.84
C PRO A 22 5.10 -2.95 -6.63
N ALA A 23 4.49 -3.21 -5.48
CA ALA A 23 3.17 -2.70 -5.16
C ALA A 23 2.98 -2.45 -3.68
N GLY A 24 1.98 -1.63 -3.37
CA GLY A 24 1.61 -1.30 -2.00
C GLY A 24 0.18 -0.87 -1.87
N MET A 25 -0.19 -0.52 -0.65
CA MET A 25 -1.52 -0.06 -0.33
C MET A 25 -1.57 1.02 0.73
N VAL A 26 -2.58 1.87 0.57
CA VAL A 26 -3.03 2.85 1.54
C VAL A 26 -4.23 2.24 2.25
N MET A 27 -4.03 1.83 3.49
CA MET A 27 -5.14 1.42 4.35
C MET A 27 -5.77 2.65 4.97
N TYR A 28 -7.09 2.78 4.84
CA TYR A 28 -7.80 3.95 5.34
C TYR A 28 -9.14 3.57 5.97
N PHE A 29 -9.68 4.45 6.79
CA PHE A 29 -11.10 4.44 7.16
C PHE A 29 -11.66 5.84 7.06
N GLN A 30 -12.97 5.96 6.88
CA GLN A 30 -13.67 7.24 6.87
C GLN A 30 -14.52 7.40 8.15
N SER A 31 -14.53 8.60 8.72
CA SER A 31 -15.40 8.97 9.83
C SER A 31 -15.95 10.36 9.62
N GLY A 32 -17.25 10.44 9.28
CA GLY A 32 -17.86 11.67 8.80
C GLY A 32 -17.22 12.11 7.48
N ASP A 33 -16.82 13.38 7.41
CA ASP A 33 -16.21 13.98 6.22
C ASP A 33 -14.68 13.85 6.19
N GLU A 34 -14.08 13.19 7.19
CA GLU A 34 -12.63 13.02 7.27
C GLU A 34 -12.21 11.57 6.98
N VAL A 35 -11.12 11.44 6.25
CA VAL A 35 -10.46 10.16 5.96
C VAL A 35 -9.20 10.06 6.80
N TYR A 36 -8.97 8.89 7.38
CA TYR A 36 -7.79 8.62 8.20
C TYR A 36 -6.97 7.52 7.54
N LEU A 37 -5.67 7.79 7.36
CA LEU A 37 -4.72 6.89 6.74
C LEU A 37 -3.92 6.16 7.82
N LEU A 38 -3.82 4.83 7.76
CA LEU A 38 -2.91 4.10 8.61
C LEU A 38 -1.51 4.24 8.04
N LEU A 39 -0.67 4.98 8.76
CA LEU A 39 0.72 5.18 8.40
C LEU A 39 1.62 4.58 9.47
N ALA A 40 2.80 4.16 9.04
CA ALA A 40 3.80 3.62 9.94
C ALA A 40 5.20 4.18 9.66
N GLU A 41 5.94 4.39 10.74
CA GLU A 41 7.34 4.73 10.69
C GLU A 41 8.17 3.53 10.23
N HIS A 42 9.12 3.78 9.33
CA HIS A 42 10.09 2.78 8.93
C HIS A 42 11.09 2.49 10.05
N ALA A 43 11.15 1.23 10.50
CA ALA A 43 12.07 0.81 11.54
C ALA A 43 13.53 0.90 11.07
N GLY A 44 14.41 1.36 11.96
CA GLY A 44 15.85 1.40 11.73
C GLY A 44 16.32 2.30 10.57
N SER A 45 15.46 3.20 10.09
CA SER A 45 15.69 3.97 8.87
C SER A 45 15.33 5.44 9.04
N GLU A 46 15.93 6.31 8.22
CA GLU A 46 15.57 7.72 8.10
C GLU A 46 14.51 7.98 7.00
N ARG A 47 13.91 6.92 6.42
CA ARG A 47 12.87 7.06 5.37
C ARG A 47 11.66 7.87 5.84
N GLY A 48 11.30 7.79 7.12
CA GLY A 48 10.13 8.47 7.70
C GLY A 48 8.87 7.60 7.66
N TRP A 49 7.72 8.25 7.62
CA TRP A 49 6.38 7.63 7.71
C TRP A 49 5.73 7.43 6.35
N GLY A 50 5.05 6.31 6.14
CA GLY A 50 4.25 6.09 4.94
C GLY A 50 3.31 4.91 5.07
N GLY A 51 2.58 4.64 3.98
CA GLY A 51 1.81 3.41 3.82
C GLY A 51 2.70 2.19 3.56
N PHE A 52 2.05 1.10 3.18
CA PHE A 52 2.67 -0.23 3.13
C PHE A 52 2.99 -0.63 1.70
N GLY A 53 4.11 -1.33 1.46
CA GLY A 53 4.44 -1.76 0.11
C GLY A 53 5.90 -2.09 -0.11
N GLY A 54 6.17 -2.87 -1.16
CA GLY A 54 7.51 -3.33 -1.48
C GLY A 54 7.56 -4.18 -2.74
N GLY A 55 8.67 -4.91 -2.88
CA GLY A 55 8.90 -5.80 -4.02
C GLY A 55 8.01 -7.03 -3.98
N ALA A 56 7.71 -7.54 -5.17
CA ALA A 56 6.91 -8.75 -5.35
C ALA A 56 7.73 -10.04 -5.16
N ARG A 57 7.05 -11.12 -4.79
CA ARG A 57 7.60 -12.47 -4.83
C ARG A 57 7.34 -13.09 -6.21
N LYS A 58 8.14 -14.11 -6.54
CA LYS A 58 8.02 -14.81 -7.82
C LYS A 58 6.62 -15.41 -7.98
N GLY A 59 5.90 -14.98 -9.03
CA GLY A 59 4.58 -15.49 -9.39
C GLY A 59 3.41 -14.72 -8.78
N GLU A 60 3.66 -13.70 -7.95
CA GLU A 60 2.60 -12.80 -7.46
C GLU A 60 2.10 -11.89 -8.59
N THR A 61 0.78 -11.71 -8.65
CA THR A 61 0.15 -10.58 -9.34
C THR A 61 0.39 -9.29 -8.56
N ILE A 62 0.21 -8.14 -9.22
CA ILE A 62 0.38 -6.82 -8.59
C ILE A 62 -0.54 -6.64 -7.35
N ALA A 63 -1.78 -7.13 -7.42
CA ALA A 63 -2.73 -7.06 -6.31
C ALA A 63 -2.32 -7.97 -5.14
N GLU A 64 -1.83 -9.18 -5.45
CA GLU A 64 -1.28 -10.09 -4.44
C GLU A 64 -0.06 -9.48 -3.75
N THR A 65 0.87 -8.89 -4.51
CA THR A 65 2.03 -8.16 -3.95
C THR A 65 1.57 -7.08 -2.97
N ALA A 66 0.62 -6.23 -3.36
CA ALA A 66 0.13 -5.16 -2.50
C ALA A 66 -0.50 -5.68 -1.21
N ALA A 67 -1.37 -6.70 -1.31
CA ALA A 67 -2.05 -7.30 -0.17
C ALA A 67 -1.08 -8.05 0.76
N HIS A 68 -0.13 -8.76 0.19
CA HIS A 68 0.92 -9.46 0.90
C HIS A 68 1.82 -8.48 1.66
N LYS A 69 2.32 -7.42 1.01
CA LYS A 69 3.14 -6.38 1.66
C LYS A 69 2.37 -5.61 2.73
N GLY A 70 1.11 -5.28 2.46
CA GLY A 70 0.22 -4.69 3.46
C GLY A 70 0.04 -5.58 4.69
N SER A 71 -0.10 -6.89 4.49
CA SER A 71 -0.17 -7.87 5.57
C SER A 71 1.14 -7.94 6.36
N GLU A 72 2.29 -8.11 5.70
CA GLU A 72 3.60 -8.15 6.35
C GLU A 72 3.84 -6.90 7.21
N GLU A 73 3.72 -5.72 6.61
CA GLU A 73 4.10 -4.46 7.27
C GLU A 73 3.06 -3.95 8.27
N SER A 74 1.85 -4.52 8.27
CA SER A 74 0.87 -4.39 9.36
C SER A 74 1.01 -5.47 10.43
N ARG A 75 2.15 -6.17 10.44
CA ARG A 75 2.51 -7.26 11.38
C ARG A 75 1.60 -8.47 11.28
N GLY A 76 0.87 -8.64 10.17
CA GLY A 76 -0.14 -9.66 9.96
C GLY A 76 -1.51 -9.32 10.55
N TYR A 77 -1.70 -8.12 11.13
CA TYR A 77 -2.97 -7.76 11.75
C TYR A 77 -4.10 -7.70 10.73
N PHE A 78 -3.84 -7.10 9.57
CA PHE A 78 -4.72 -7.19 8.42
C PHE A 78 -4.21 -8.31 7.52
N THR A 79 -5.02 -9.35 7.30
CA THR A 79 -4.59 -10.51 6.53
C THR A 79 -4.50 -10.18 5.04
N ALA A 80 -3.55 -10.79 4.33
CA ALA A 80 -3.44 -10.63 2.88
C ALA A 80 -4.74 -11.02 2.14
N ALA A 81 -5.45 -12.06 2.61
CA ALA A 81 -6.71 -12.48 2.00
C ALA A 81 -7.81 -11.41 2.12
N ASP A 82 -7.97 -10.82 3.30
CA ASP A 82 -8.96 -9.75 3.52
C ASP A 82 -8.61 -8.50 2.73
N LEU A 83 -7.32 -8.14 2.71
CA LEU A 83 -6.83 -6.99 1.94
C LEU A 83 -7.02 -7.18 0.44
N LEU A 84 -6.71 -8.38 -0.08
CA LEU A 84 -6.93 -8.71 -1.49
C LEU A 84 -8.42 -8.64 -1.86
N HIS A 85 -9.29 -9.15 -0.99
CA HIS A 85 -10.74 -9.07 -1.19
C HIS A 85 -11.23 -7.62 -1.29
N LYS A 86 -10.70 -6.71 -0.45
CA LYS A 86 -11.06 -5.28 -0.44
C LYS A 86 -10.72 -4.54 -1.72
N ILE A 87 -9.71 -5.02 -2.47
CA ILE A 87 -9.20 -4.34 -3.67
C ILE A 87 -9.54 -5.09 -4.96
N LYS A 88 -10.34 -6.16 -4.89
CA LYS A 88 -10.57 -7.12 -5.99
C LYS A 88 -11.04 -6.48 -7.31
N ASP A 89 -11.78 -5.37 -7.23
CA ASP A 89 -12.35 -4.66 -8.39
C ASP A 89 -11.65 -3.31 -8.66
N GLN A 90 -10.54 -3.03 -7.97
CA GLN A 90 -9.79 -1.79 -8.16
C GLN A 90 -8.73 -1.95 -9.25
N ALA A 91 -8.61 -0.94 -10.11
CA ALA A 91 -7.39 -0.73 -10.87
C ALA A 91 -6.39 0.03 -9.98
N PRO A 92 -5.10 -0.36 -9.93
CA PRO A 92 -4.11 0.36 -9.15
C PRO A 92 -3.79 1.73 -9.77
N VAL A 93 -3.35 2.66 -8.92
CA VAL A 93 -2.70 3.88 -9.37
C VAL A 93 -1.22 3.59 -9.60
N MET A 94 -0.75 3.81 -10.83
CA MET A 94 0.66 3.59 -11.21
C MET A 94 1.48 4.88 -11.09
N ASP A 95 2.60 4.83 -10.36
CA ASP A 95 3.67 5.83 -10.37
C ASP A 95 4.98 5.17 -10.81
N GLY A 96 5.31 5.29 -12.10
CA GLY A 96 6.31 4.43 -12.73
C GLY A 96 5.90 2.97 -12.63
N ASP A 97 6.80 2.14 -12.11
CA ASP A 97 6.58 0.70 -11.96
C ASP A 97 5.89 0.34 -10.63
N PHE A 98 5.67 1.32 -9.73
CA PHE A 98 5.03 1.09 -8.44
C PHE A 98 3.51 1.23 -8.53
N ALA A 99 2.79 0.18 -8.14
CA ALA A 99 1.33 0.15 -8.08
C ALA A 99 0.80 0.46 -6.67
N SER A 100 -0.18 1.36 -6.56
CA SER A 100 -0.84 1.69 -5.29
C SER A 100 -2.32 1.32 -5.31
N TYR A 101 -2.76 0.56 -4.31
CA TYR A 101 -4.18 0.29 -4.05
C TYR A 101 -4.69 1.03 -2.80
N PHE A 102 -6.01 1.18 -2.68
CA PHE A 102 -6.63 1.87 -1.54
C PHE A 102 -7.61 0.92 -0.85
N ALA A 103 -7.23 0.40 0.31
CA ALA A 103 -8.04 -0.56 1.04
C ALA A 103 -8.79 0.13 2.19
N GLU A 104 -10.11 0.20 2.10
CA GLU A 104 -10.94 0.64 3.23
C GLU A 104 -10.99 -0.47 4.28
N VAL A 105 -10.54 -0.18 5.50
CA VAL A 105 -10.47 -1.12 6.62
C VAL A 105 -11.30 -0.60 7.79
N ALA A 106 -11.71 -1.52 8.67
CA ALA A 106 -12.36 -1.12 9.91
C ALA A 106 -11.37 -0.34 10.80
N PHE A 107 -11.86 0.70 11.47
CA PHE A 107 -11.07 1.39 12.48
C PHE A 107 -10.68 0.44 13.61
N VAL A 108 -9.40 0.47 13.96
CA VAL A 108 -8.83 -0.20 15.13
C VAL A 108 -7.82 0.75 15.77
N PRO A 109 -7.63 0.77 17.10
CA PRO A 109 -6.54 1.55 17.69
C PRO A 109 -5.20 1.14 17.07
N ALA A 110 -4.37 2.10 16.65
CA ALA A 110 -3.09 1.81 16.00
C ALA A 110 -2.17 0.95 16.87
N GLN A 111 -2.28 1.07 18.20
CA GLN A 111 -1.59 0.24 19.18
C GLN A 111 -1.97 -1.25 19.07
N ARG A 112 -3.19 -1.59 18.62
CA ARG A 112 -3.57 -2.99 18.38
C ARG A 112 -2.81 -3.57 17.19
N VAL A 113 -2.59 -2.80 16.14
CA VAL A 113 -1.77 -3.19 14.99
C VAL A 113 -0.32 -3.34 15.45
N MET A 114 0.22 -2.29 16.07
CA MET A 114 1.61 -2.24 16.56
C MET A 114 1.96 -3.39 17.53
N ASN A 115 1.03 -3.76 18.42
CA ASN A 115 1.24 -4.80 19.42
C ASN A 115 0.82 -6.19 18.94
N HIS A 116 0.35 -6.33 17.71
CA HIS A 116 0.00 -7.63 17.17
C HIS A 116 1.28 -8.51 17.09
N PRO A 117 1.26 -9.72 17.67
CA PRO A 117 2.37 -10.66 17.52
C PRO A 117 2.47 -11.06 16.05
N PRO A 118 3.62 -10.83 15.39
CA PRO A 118 3.75 -11.18 13.99
C PRO A 118 3.72 -12.71 13.86
N PRO A 119 3.16 -13.26 12.77
CA PRO A 119 3.17 -14.69 12.51
C PRO A 119 4.60 -15.26 12.51
N GLU A 120 5.55 -14.46 12.01
CA GLU A 120 6.97 -14.77 11.98
C GLU A 120 7.78 -13.57 12.50
N ALA A 121 8.76 -13.82 13.36
CA ALA A 121 9.65 -12.79 13.87
C ALA A 121 10.80 -12.51 12.89
N ASN A 122 10.47 -12.07 11.68
CA ASN A 122 11.42 -11.74 10.63
C ASN A 122 11.36 -10.25 10.24
N ASP A 123 12.33 -9.79 9.46
CA ASP A 123 12.44 -8.38 9.07
C ASP A 123 11.23 -7.88 8.29
N ALA A 124 10.55 -8.73 7.51
CA ALA A 124 9.40 -8.33 6.71
C ALA A 124 8.22 -7.87 7.58
N TYR A 125 7.97 -8.57 8.69
CA TYR A 125 6.93 -8.19 9.66
C TYR A 125 7.37 -7.11 10.65
N LEU A 126 8.67 -6.83 10.74
CA LEU A 126 9.26 -5.88 11.70
C LEU A 126 9.80 -4.60 11.03
N GLU A 127 9.58 -4.44 9.72
CA GLU A 127 10.02 -3.27 8.93
C GLU A 127 9.37 -1.95 9.42
N ARG A 128 8.27 -2.03 10.16
CA ARG A 128 7.52 -0.89 10.70
C ARG A 128 7.57 -0.85 12.23
N SER A 129 7.86 0.32 12.80
CA SER A 129 8.08 0.49 14.26
C SER A 129 6.86 1.05 15.00
N THR A 130 6.39 2.23 14.58
CA THR A 130 5.26 2.93 15.20
C THR A 130 4.17 3.18 14.18
N PHE A 131 2.91 3.14 14.62
CA PHE A 131 1.72 3.23 13.76
C PHE A 131 0.80 4.34 14.26
N ALA A 132 0.16 5.04 13.32
CA ALA A 132 -0.80 6.10 13.63
C ALA A 132 -1.86 6.21 12.53
N TRP A 133 -3.06 6.60 12.94
CA TRP A 133 -4.07 7.10 12.03
C TRP A 133 -3.84 8.59 11.83
N ILE A 134 -3.41 8.97 10.63
CA ILE A 134 -3.14 10.37 10.27
C ILE A 134 -4.30 10.85 9.39
N PRO A 135 -4.98 11.96 9.73
CA PRO A 135 -6.07 12.47 8.90
C PRO A 135 -5.53 12.91 7.54
N TYR A 136 -6.29 12.65 6.48
CA TYR A 136 -5.91 12.99 5.12
C TYR A 136 -5.73 14.51 4.97
N SER A 137 -6.50 15.32 5.69
CA SER A 137 -6.31 16.77 5.76
C SER A 137 -4.90 17.19 6.20
N ALA A 138 -4.21 16.41 7.05
CA ALA A 138 -2.82 16.67 7.42
C ALA A 138 -1.79 16.29 6.34
N VAL A 139 -2.22 15.58 5.29
CA VAL A 139 -1.40 15.18 4.14
C VAL A 139 -1.72 16.03 2.90
N ALA A 140 -2.98 16.44 2.75
CA ALA A 140 -3.56 17.00 1.53
C ALA A 140 -2.79 18.21 0.96
N ASP A 141 -2.30 19.10 1.83
CA ASP A 141 -1.55 20.29 1.42
C ASP A 141 -0.23 19.94 0.71
N PHE A 142 0.45 18.88 1.16
CA PHE A 142 1.68 18.42 0.51
C PHE A 142 1.44 17.90 -0.90
N LEU A 143 0.25 17.36 -1.17
CA LEU A 143 -0.08 16.70 -2.44
C LEU A 143 -0.47 17.69 -3.55
N GLN A 144 -0.66 18.98 -3.22
CA GLN A 144 -1.07 20.02 -4.17
C GLN A 144 0.05 20.43 -5.15
N LYS A 145 1.31 20.19 -4.79
CA LYS A 145 2.49 20.58 -5.56
C LYS A 145 3.42 19.39 -5.71
N ASP A 146 4.38 19.52 -6.61
CA ASP A 146 5.38 18.46 -6.81
C ASP A 146 6.20 18.25 -5.54
N ILE A 147 6.46 16.98 -5.23
CA ILE A 147 7.10 16.57 -3.98
C ILE A 147 8.61 16.75 -4.12
N ASP A 148 9.16 17.69 -3.34
CA ASP A 148 10.60 17.83 -3.19
C ASP A 148 11.14 16.65 -2.36
N ARG A 149 11.76 15.68 -3.04
CA ARG A 149 12.28 14.46 -2.42
C ARG A 149 13.48 14.69 -1.50
N LYS A 150 14.07 15.89 -1.50
CA LYS A 150 15.19 16.26 -0.62
C LYS A 150 14.73 16.92 0.68
N LYS A 151 13.46 17.29 0.79
CA LYS A 151 12.90 17.93 1.98
C LYS A 151 12.20 16.92 2.89
N LYS A 152 12.28 17.19 4.19
CA LYS A 152 11.46 16.54 5.22
C LYS A 152 10.10 17.22 5.25
N HIS A 153 9.06 16.48 4.89
CA HIS A 153 7.67 16.94 4.91
C HIS A 153 7.09 16.62 6.29
N MET A 154 7.14 17.59 7.20
CA MET A 154 6.91 17.37 8.62
C MET A 154 5.46 16.98 8.93
N ILE A 155 5.30 16.01 9.82
CA ILE A 155 4.03 15.62 10.40
C ILE A 155 3.81 16.47 11.65
N ALA A 156 2.59 16.98 11.83
CA ALA A 156 2.27 17.73 13.04
C ALA A 156 2.50 16.83 14.28
N PRO A 157 3.20 17.32 15.33
CA PRO A 157 3.55 16.49 16.49
C PRO A 157 2.35 15.83 17.19
N ALA A 158 1.15 16.44 17.09
CA ALA A 158 -0.08 15.89 17.65
C ALA A 158 -0.48 14.52 17.06
N PHE A 159 0.02 14.17 15.87
CA PHE A 159 -0.25 12.88 15.21
C PHE A 159 0.84 11.84 15.43
N LEU A 160 1.96 12.21 16.08
CA LEU A 160 3.09 11.31 16.31
C LEU A 160 2.95 10.63 17.67
N PRO A 161 2.84 9.29 17.74
CA PRO A 161 2.80 8.58 19.01
C PRO A 161 4.13 8.68 19.76
N ALA A 162 4.11 8.43 21.07
CA ALA A 162 5.34 8.30 21.83
C ALA A 162 6.21 7.16 21.28
N GLY A 163 7.52 7.39 21.20
CA GLY A 163 8.50 6.40 20.70
C GLY A 163 8.83 6.51 19.21
N SER A 164 8.18 7.40 18.46
CA SER A 164 8.55 7.71 17.08
C SER A 164 9.95 8.33 17.01
N LYS A 165 10.78 7.85 16.07
CA LYS A 165 12.16 8.32 15.86
C LYS A 165 12.27 9.45 14.84
N THR A 166 11.30 9.51 13.94
CA THR A 166 11.17 10.45 12.83
C THR A 166 9.82 11.15 12.91
N GLY A 167 9.71 12.34 12.32
CA GLY A 167 8.51 13.17 12.36
C GLY A 167 8.13 13.74 11.00
N TYR A 168 8.41 13.02 9.92
CA TYR A 168 8.14 13.46 8.56
C TYR A 168 7.63 12.30 7.70
N PHE A 169 6.82 12.63 6.70
CA PHE A 169 6.39 11.68 5.69
C PHE A 169 7.57 11.28 4.79
N TRP A 170 7.56 10.04 4.35
CA TRP A 170 8.48 9.52 3.36
C TRP A 170 8.18 10.16 2.00
N PRO A 171 9.12 10.90 1.38
CA PRO A 171 8.82 11.66 0.16
C PRO A 171 8.43 10.80 -1.04
N ILE A 172 8.87 9.54 -1.11
CA ILE A 172 8.46 8.60 -2.16
C ILE A 172 6.98 8.24 -1.98
N TRP A 173 6.56 7.91 -0.76
CA TRP A 173 5.15 7.64 -0.47
C TRP A 173 4.27 8.86 -0.76
N LEU A 174 4.70 10.08 -0.43
CA LEU A 174 3.99 11.30 -0.82
C LEU A 174 3.88 11.46 -2.35
N SER A 175 4.92 11.07 -3.10
CA SER A 175 4.88 11.10 -4.58
C SER A 175 3.79 10.16 -5.11
N ASN A 176 3.72 8.93 -4.57
CA ASN A 176 2.69 7.94 -4.93
C ASN A 176 1.28 8.46 -4.59
N MET A 177 1.09 9.05 -3.41
CA MET A 177 -0.20 9.66 -3.02
C MET A 177 -0.58 10.82 -3.94
N ARG A 178 0.37 11.67 -4.31
CA ARG A 178 0.15 12.77 -5.25
C ARG A 178 -0.28 12.24 -6.62
N LYS A 179 0.28 11.12 -7.07
CA LYS A 179 -0.15 10.50 -8.32
C LYS A 179 -1.65 10.21 -8.30
N ALA A 180 -2.17 9.65 -7.20
CA ALA A 180 -3.60 9.38 -7.04
C ALA A 180 -4.46 10.65 -7.00
N VAL A 181 -3.97 11.75 -6.40
CA VAL A 181 -4.65 13.06 -6.44
C VAL A 181 -4.72 13.59 -7.88
N THR A 182 -3.59 13.60 -8.58
CA THR A 182 -3.51 14.18 -9.94
C THR A 182 -4.26 13.35 -10.98
N SER A 183 -4.37 12.04 -10.78
CA SER A 183 -5.19 11.15 -11.62
C SER A 183 -6.65 11.06 -11.20
N LYS A 184 -7.07 11.79 -10.15
CA LYS A 184 -8.43 11.75 -9.57
C LYS A 184 -8.88 10.33 -9.20
N SER A 185 -7.94 9.57 -8.61
CA SER A 185 -8.11 8.16 -8.30
C SER A 185 -8.24 7.88 -6.80
N LEU A 186 -8.31 8.91 -5.95
CA LEU A 186 -8.62 8.72 -4.54
C LEU A 186 -10.08 8.26 -4.37
N PRO A 187 -10.34 7.14 -3.67
CA PRO A 187 -11.70 6.62 -3.51
C PRO A 187 -12.67 7.61 -2.86
N TRP A 188 -12.18 8.39 -1.90
CA TRP A 188 -12.97 9.36 -1.14
C TRP A 188 -13.17 10.71 -1.83
N GLN A 189 -12.64 10.90 -3.05
CA GLN A 189 -12.90 12.10 -3.85
C GLN A 189 -14.07 11.91 -4.83
N GLN A 190 -14.72 10.75 -4.84
CA GLN A 190 -15.78 10.41 -5.80
C GLN A 190 -17.20 10.79 -5.34
N HIS A 191 -17.33 11.72 -4.38
CA HIS A 191 -18.61 12.17 -3.82
C HIS A 191 -18.80 13.67 -3.96
#